data_AF-A0AAV9MR67-F1
#
_entry.id   AF-A0AAV9MR67-F1
#
_cell.length_a   1.000
_cell.length_b   1.000
_cell.length_c   1.000
_cell.angle_alpha   90.00
_cell.angle_beta   90.00
_cell.angle_gamma   90.00
#
_symmetry.space_group_name_H-M   'P 1'
#
loop_
_entity.id
_entity.type
_entity.pdbx_description
1 polymer ?
#
loop_
_entity_poly.entity_id
_entity_poly.type
_entity_poly.pdbx_seq_one_letter_code
_entity_poly.pdbx_strand_id
1 'polypeptide(L)'
;MFDLVAKLAGVEQVLDEILTSLNTRIAASTYSPEDQAQHGEPKWAPTLRDVIPRYSKDIQGIREQIERDSRFHRSLKRTEGPDTQCAATVPQSCVQQASHTMAKRYEQRIKTLREISRNVIVSSPSLTRVLRNQEENPGGCIDSTRNVPSLCTPAKLGSLTSDGIPHRLEHGIIVLMPSKSQYRDIALLRSQAESLSARKTGVFKYVLPEDLELDIQATSNGATQVSKFGSSLAPNGSLHISRTEHTEILEMRDPLDRTDEPVAPGELADILEQRLTDPAAIAKMQYCTDMPARAIEDRLKLGLPAQSPIWPLKGNELRRTKCSIPGLHWPFAYQSGMHGSVHSLHEEYKNLISLNCLYYGRKLWQVIAPGDSHLIENEVKRWKYSQNIRHAA
;
A
#
# COMPACT_ATOMS: atom_id res chain seq x y z
N MET A 1 23.69 22.26 -13.84
CA MET A 1 24.49 21.03 -14.08
C MET A 1 25.23 20.57 -12.83
N PHE A 2 25.96 21.43 -12.10
CA PHE A 2 26.60 21.03 -10.83
C PHE A 2 25.63 20.43 -9.79
N ASP A 3 24.43 21.01 -9.64
CA ASP A 3 23.37 20.47 -8.77
C ASP A 3 22.91 19.05 -9.18
N LEU A 4 22.89 18.75 -10.49
CA LEU A 4 22.48 17.46 -11.02
C LEU A 4 23.52 16.37 -10.73
N VAL A 5 24.82 16.71 -10.82
CA VAL A 5 25.93 15.82 -10.47
C VAL A 5 25.92 15.50 -8.97
N ALA A 6 25.69 16.51 -8.13
CA ALA A 6 25.55 16.31 -6.68
C ALA A 6 24.36 15.40 -6.33
N LYS A 7 23.22 15.58 -7.03
CA LYS A 7 22.03 14.72 -6.87
C LYS A 7 22.29 13.27 -7.28
N LEU A 8 23.10 13.02 -8.32
CA LEU A 8 23.48 11.67 -8.75
C LEU A 8 24.43 11.01 -7.76
N ALA A 9 25.42 11.74 -7.25
CA ALA A 9 26.34 11.23 -6.22
C ALA A 9 25.58 10.77 -4.96
N GLY A 10 24.54 11.51 -4.54
CA GLY A 10 23.69 11.08 -3.43
C GLY A 10 22.88 9.80 -3.71
N VAL A 11 22.58 9.47 -4.97
CA VAL A 11 21.92 8.20 -5.33
C VAL A 11 22.93 7.05 -5.34
N GLU A 12 24.14 7.26 -5.84
CA GLU A 12 25.22 6.27 -5.80
C GLU A 12 25.55 5.88 -4.36
N GLN A 13 25.69 6.87 -3.47
CA GLN A 13 25.94 6.64 -2.05
C GLN A 13 24.87 5.74 -1.42
N VAL A 14 23.59 6.00 -1.69
CA VAL A 14 22.48 5.18 -1.15
C VAL A 14 22.53 3.75 -1.70
N LEU A 15 22.87 3.57 -2.98
CA LEU A 15 23.00 2.23 -3.57
C LEU A 15 24.17 1.45 -2.97
N ASP A 16 25.30 2.12 -2.72
CA ASP A 16 26.48 1.52 -2.08
C ASP A 16 26.20 1.16 -0.62
N GLU A 17 25.47 2.00 0.12
CA GLU A 17 25.02 1.71 1.49
C GLU A 17 24.10 0.49 1.54
N ILE A 18 23.15 0.38 0.60
CA ILE A 18 22.27 -0.80 0.47
C ILE A 18 23.10 -2.06 0.20
N LEU A 19 24.03 -2.01 -0.75
CA LEU A 19 24.87 -3.16 -1.12
C LEU A 19 25.80 -3.58 0.02
N THR A 20 26.37 -2.61 0.74
CA THR A 20 27.24 -2.87 1.90
C THR A 20 26.45 -3.50 3.05
N SER A 21 25.24 -2.99 3.33
CA SER A 21 24.33 -3.54 4.35
C SER A 21 23.89 -4.97 4.00
N LEU A 22 23.59 -5.23 2.73
CA LEU A 22 23.28 -6.56 2.20
C LEU A 22 24.42 -7.55 2.45
N ASN A 23 25.63 -7.21 1.99
CA ASN A 23 26.80 -8.08 2.10
C ASN A 23 27.18 -8.34 3.56
N THR A 24 27.08 -7.32 4.41
CA THR A 24 27.33 -7.44 5.86
C THR A 24 26.36 -8.43 6.50
N ARG A 25 25.08 -8.43 6.11
CA ARG A 25 24.08 -9.37 6.63
C ARG A 25 24.26 -10.79 6.11
N ILE A 26 24.65 -10.96 4.86
CA ILE A 26 24.98 -12.29 4.32
C ILE A 26 26.17 -12.86 5.11
N ALA A 27 27.21 -12.05 5.34
CA ALA A 27 28.38 -12.44 6.13
C ALA A 27 28.07 -12.66 7.62
N ALA A 28 27.18 -11.86 8.21
CA ALA A 28 26.77 -11.96 9.61
C ALA A 28 25.66 -12.98 9.86
N SER A 29 25.07 -13.56 8.82
CA SER A 29 24.12 -14.66 8.98
C SER A 29 24.89 -15.88 9.48
N THR A 30 24.89 -16.04 10.80
CA THR A 30 25.48 -17.15 11.55
C THR A 30 24.66 -18.43 11.36
N TYR A 31 24.31 -18.77 10.13
CA TYR A 31 23.83 -20.10 9.82
C TYR A 31 25.03 -21.03 9.87
N SER A 32 24.88 -22.16 10.56
CA SER A 32 25.82 -23.27 10.41
C SER A 32 25.97 -23.57 8.91
N PRO A 33 27.17 -23.97 8.42
CA PRO A 33 27.34 -24.41 7.04
C PRO A 33 26.27 -25.44 6.59
N GLU A 34 25.71 -26.20 7.53
CA GLU A 34 24.62 -27.16 7.32
C GLU A 34 23.25 -26.50 7.08
N ASP A 35 22.93 -25.40 7.76
CA ASP A 35 21.68 -24.65 7.56
C ASP A 35 21.68 -23.86 6.25
N GLN A 36 22.86 -23.38 5.82
CA GLN A 36 23.01 -22.73 4.51
C GLN A 36 22.78 -23.72 3.36
N ALA A 37 23.12 -24.99 3.53
CA ALA A 37 22.89 -26.04 2.53
C ALA A 37 21.40 -26.40 2.39
N GLN A 38 20.59 -26.23 3.44
CA GLN A 38 19.15 -26.54 3.41
C GLN A 38 18.26 -25.36 2.97
N HIS A 39 18.61 -24.13 3.33
CA HIS A 39 17.73 -22.98 3.12
C HIS A 39 18.10 -22.11 1.91
N GLY A 40 19.31 -22.26 1.37
CA GLY A 40 19.79 -21.48 0.24
C GLY A 40 19.88 -19.98 0.54
N GLU A 41 20.49 -19.23 -0.38
CA GLU A 41 20.47 -17.78 -0.31
C GLU A 41 19.01 -17.27 -0.38
N PRO A 42 18.62 -16.22 0.36
CA PRO A 42 17.30 -15.63 0.21
C PRO A 42 17.03 -15.30 -1.27
N LYS A 43 15.89 -15.76 -1.81
CA LYS A 43 15.57 -15.68 -3.26
C LYS A 43 15.69 -14.28 -3.87
N TRP A 44 15.63 -13.23 -3.05
CA TRP A 44 15.76 -11.84 -3.46
C TRP A 44 17.20 -11.33 -3.57
N ALA A 45 18.15 -11.96 -2.88
CA ALA A 45 19.53 -11.47 -2.78
C ALA A 45 20.34 -11.61 -4.10
N PRO A 46 20.21 -12.70 -4.88
CA PRO A 46 20.80 -12.76 -6.23
C PRO A 46 20.25 -11.66 -7.14
N THR A 47 18.94 -11.40 -7.09
CA THR A 47 18.29 -10.33 -7.86
C THR A 47 18.85 -8.96 -7.52
N LEU A 48 19.05 -8.65 -6.23
CA LEU A 48 19.63 -7.35 -5.84
C LEU A 48 21.10 -7.22 -6.23
N ARG A 49 21.90 -8.31 -6.13
CA ARG A 49 23.28 -8.31 -6.61
C ARG A 49 23.39 -8.09 -8.11
N ASP A 50 22.41 -8.53 -8.90
CA ASP A 50 22.39 -8.30 -10.34
C ASP A 50 21.89 -6.90 -10.73
N VAL A 51 20.95 -6.36 -9.95
CA VAL A 51 20.25 -5.11 -10.25
C VAL A 51 21.04 -3.88 -9.83
N ILE A 52 21.69 -3.90 -8.65
CA ILE A 52 22.43 -2.74 -8.13
C ILE A 52 23.60 -2.34 -9.05
N PRO A 53 24.46 -3.25 -9.55
CA PRO A 53 25.54 -2.89 -10.48
C PRO A 53 25.03 -2.33 -11.81
N ARG A 54 23.85 -2.78 -12.30
CA ARG A 54 23.23 -2.22 -13.50
C ARG A 54 22.80 -0.78 -13.27
N TYR A 55 22.22 -0.47 -12.11
CA TYR A 55 21.87 0.91 -11.77
C TYR A 55 23.09 1.80 -11.57
N SER A 56 24.15 1.31 -10.91
CA SER A 56 25.42 2.04 -10.79
C SER A 56 25.99 2.36 -12.18
N LYS A 57 26.01 1.39 -13.10
CA LYS A 57 26.44 1.60 -14.50
C LYS A 57 25.58 2.63 -15.23
N ASP A 58 24.27 2.61 -15.04
CA ASP A 58 23.35 3.58 -15.64
C ASP A 58 23.60 5.01 -15.12
N ILE A 59 23.84 5.16 -13.81
CA ILE A 59 24.16 6.45 -13.19
C ILE A 59 25.50 6.99 -13.73
N GLN A 60 26.52 6.13 -13.82
CA GLN A 60 27.81 6.49 -14.40
C GLN A 60 27.67 6.92 -15.88
N GLY A 61 26.87 6.20 -16.66
CA GLY A 61 26.59 6.57 -18.06
C GLY A 61 25.87 7.93 -18.18
N ILE A 62 24.95 8.23 -17.27
CA ILE A 62 24.29 9.55 -17.18
C ILE A 62 25.32 10.64 -16.86
N ARG A 63 26.22 10.39 -15.90
CA ARG A 63 27.27 11.34 -15.50
C ARG A 63 28.23 11.65 -16.66
N GLU A 64 28.72 10.62 -17.35
CA GLU A 64 29.59 10.78 -18.51
C GLU A 64 28.91 11.59 -19.63
N GLN A 65 27.61 11.35 -19.84
CA GLN A 65 26.84 12.11 -20.82
C GLN A 65 26.71 13.59 -20.42
N ILE A 66 26.39 13.88 -19.14
CA ILE A 66 26.33 15.26 -18.61
C ILE A 66 27.70 15.96 -18.79
N GLU A 67 28.80 15.27 -18.51
CA GLU A 67 30.15 15.82 -18.68
C GLU A 67 30.50 16.08 -20.15
N ARG A 68 30.11 15.16 -21.06
CA ARG A 68 30.30 15.31 -22.50
C ARG A 68 29.50 16.51 -23.03
N ASP A 69 28.25 16.64 -22.63
CA ASP A 69 27.38 17.77 -23.00
C ASP A 69 27.90 19.10 -22.42
N SER A 70 28.43 19.06 -21.19
CA SER A 70 29.08 20.22 -20.54
C SER A 70 30.34 20.68 -21.27
N ARG A 71 31.17 19.74 -21.77
CA ARG A 71 32.34 20.06 -22.59
C ARG A 71 31.94 20.67 -23.93
N PHE A 72 30.92 20.11 -24.58
CA PHE A 72 30.37 20.65 -25.83
C PHE A 72 29.88 22.09 -25.66
N HIS A 73 29.13 22.38 -24.59
CA HIS A 73 28.67 23.74 -24.29
C HIS A 73 29.81 24.72 -24.00
N ARG A 74 30.86 24.28 -23.29
CA ARG A 74 32.06 25.12 -23.07
C ARG A 74 32.82 25.40 -24.36
N SER A 75 32.86 24.45 -25.30
CA SER A 75 33.48 24.63 -26.62
C SER A 75 32.75 25.66 -27.46
N LEU A 76 31.41 25.60 -27.51
CA LEU A 76 30.57 26.57 -28.23
C LEU A 76 30.76 28.01 -27.71
N LYS A 77 30.92 28.18 -26.39
CA LYS A 77 31.18 29.50 -25.79
C LYS A 77 32.58 30.04 -26.09
N ARG A 78 33.57 29.19 -26.39
CA ARG A 78 34.94 29.63 -26.71
C ARG A 78 35.11 30.06 -28.16
N THR A 79 34.25 29.58 -29.06
CA THR A 79 34.23 30.00 -30.47
C THR A 79 33.62 31.39 -30.70
N GLU A 80 33.08 32.03 -29.66
CA GLU A 80 32.62 33.44 -29.67
C GLU A 80 33.78 34.41 -29.40
N GLY A 81 34.90 34.24 -30.11
CA GLY A 81 35.98 35.23 -30.13
C GLY A 81 35.63 36.43 -31.03
N PRO A 82 36.17 37.64 -30.77
CA PRO A 82 35.74 38.88 -31.43
C PRO A 82 36.00 38.95 -32.95
N ASP A 83 36.82 38.06 -33.53
CA ASP A 83 37.31 38.23 -34.91
C ASP A 83 36.77 37.21 -35.94
N THR A 84 35.68 36.50 -35.65
CA THR A 84 35.10 35.51 -36.60
C THR A 84 33.79 35.99 -37.23
N GLN A 85 33.86 37.00 -38.11
CA GLN A 85 32.77 37.37 -39.02
C GLN A 85 32.67 36.34 -40.16
N CYS A 86 31.94 35.23 -39.97
CA CYS A 86 31.21 34.50 -41.04
C CYS A 86 30.60 33.14 -40.62
N ALA A 87 30.49 32.80 -39.33
CA ALA A 87 29.79 31.58 -38.91
C ALA A 87 28.39 31.91 -38.40
N ALA A 88 27.37 31.22 -38.94
CA ALA A 88 25.97 31.34 -38.55
C ALA A 88 25.81 31.23 -37.03
N THR A 89 25.45 32.35 -36.39
CA THR A 89 25.27 32.43 -34.94
C THR A 89 24.06 31.57 -34.56
N VAL A 90 24.28 30.47 -33.83
CA VAL A 90 23.19 29.72 -33.21
C VAL A 90 22.54 30.65 -32.18
N PRO A 91 21.23 30.95 -32.28
CA PRO A 91 20.59 31.86 -31.33
C PRO A 91 20.77 31.36 -29.89
N GLN A 92 21.17 32.27 -29.00
CA GLN A 92 21.38 31.96 -27.57
C GLN A 92 20.14 31.31 -26.91
N SER A 93 18.95 31.61 -27.43
CA SER A 93 17.68 30.99 -27.05
C SER A 93 17.63 29.48 -27.36
N CYS A 94 18.18 29.02 -28.49
CA CYS A 94 18.23 27.60 -28.84
C CYS A 94 19.14 26.81 -27.88
N VAL A 95 20.26 27.41 -27.46
CA VAL A 95 21.19 26.79 -26.49
C VAL A 95 20.54 26.68 -25.11
N GLN A 96 19.83 27.72 -24.66
CA GLN A 96 19.10 27.72 -23.40
C GLN A 96 17.94 26.71 -23.39
N GLN A 97 17.18 26.62 -24.49
CA GLN A 97 16.07 25.67 -24.62
C GLN A 97 16.55 24.20 -24.65
N ALA A 98 17.66 23.93 -25.32
CA ALA A 98 18.29 22.61 -25.32
C ALA A 98 18.77 22.22 -23.90
N SER A 99 19.45 23.14 -23.20
CA SER A 99 19.90 22.93 -21.82
C SER A 99 18.73 22.66 -20.86
N HIS A 100 17.60 23.35 -21.01
CA HIS A 100 16.42 23.17 -20.17
C HIS A 100 15.73 21.83 -20.43
N THR A 101 15.58 21.45 -21.70
CA THR A 101 15.00 20.15 -22.08
C THR A 101 15.85 18.98 -21.57
N MET A 102 17.18 19.10 -21.65
CA MET A 102 18.10 18.09 -21.11
C MET A 102 17.99 17.99 -19.58
N ALA A 103 17.98 19.12 -18.86
CA ALA A 103 17.83 19.12 -17.40
C ALA A 103 16.54 18.40 -16.95
N LYS A 104 15.41 18.68 -17.60
CA LYS A 104 14.13 17.99 -17.32
C LYS A 104 14.18 16.48 -17.55
N ARG A 105 14.84 16.04 -18.64
CA ARG A 105 15.01 14.60 -18.92
C ARG A 105 15.82 13.91 -17.83
N TYR A 106 16.88 14.55 -17.33
CA TYR A 106 17.69 13.98 -16.25
C TYR A 106 16.96 14.00 -14.91
N GLU A 107 16.23 15.05 -14.57
CA GLU A 107 15.40 15.10 -13.36
C GLU A 107 14.37 13.99 -13.34
N GLN A 108 13.71 13.73 -14.48
CA GLN A 108 12.76 12.62 -14.59
C GLN A 108 13.44 11.26 -14.38
N ARG A 109 14.63 11.06 -14.95
CA ARG A 109 15.37 9.80 -14.79
C ARG A 109 15.86 9.60 -13.35
N ILE A 110 16.32 10.66 -12.68
CA ILE A 110 16.68 10.63 -11.25
C ILE A 110 15.44 10.33 -10.39
N LYS A 111 14.29 10.93 -10.71
CA LYS A 111 13.03 10.64 -10.01
C LYS A 111 12.66 9.17 -10.12
N THR A 112 12.74 8.59 -11.32
CA THR A 112 12.51 7.15 -11.55
C THR A 112 13.48 6.28 -10.76
N LEU A 113 14.77 6.61 -10.74
CA LEU A 113 15.78 5.84 -9.97
C LEU A 113 15.52 5.90 -8.45
N ARG A 114 15.14 7.07 -7.92
CA ARG A 114 14.76 7.22 -6.50
C ARG A 114 13.48 6.47 -6.15
N GLU A 115 12.54 6.37 -7.08
CA GLU A 115 11.30 5.64 -6.91
C GLU A 115 11.55 4.13 -6.93
N ILE A 116 12.37 3.65 -7.86
CA ILE A 116 12.83 2.26 -7.87
C ILE A 116 13.58 1.92 -6.58
N SER A 117 14.52 2.77 -6.16
CA SER A 117 15.28 2.56 -4.91
C SER A 117 14.34 2.49 -3.70
N ARG A 118 13.34 3.39 -3.63
CA ARG A 118 12.30 3.34 -2.60
C ARG A 118 11.46 2.07 -2.68
N ASN A 119 11.07 1.64 -3.87
CA ASN A 119 10.28 0.41 -4.03
C ASN A 119 11.08 -0.83 -3.64
N VAL A 120 12.38 -0.88 -3.95
CA VAL A 120 13.28 -1.95 -3.47
C VAL A 120 13.38 -1.96 -1.93
N ILE A 121 13.43 -0.79 -1.30
CA ILE A 121 13.44 -0.67 0.17
C ILE A 121 12.09 -1.09 0.79
N VAL A 122 10.98 -0.67 0.18
CA VAL A 122 9.61 -0.93 0.66
C VAL A 122 9.19 -2.38 0.44
N SER A 123 9.58 -3.00 -0.67
CA SER A 123 9.31 -4.42 -0.98
C SER A 123 10.19 -5.38 -0.17
N SER A 124 11.09 -4.89 0.68
CA SER A 124 11.85 -5.70 1.63
C SER A 124 11.63 -5.17 3.06
N PRO A 125 10.66 -5.73 3.81
CA PRO A 125 10.38 -5.35 5.20
C PRO A 125 11.63 -5.43 6.11
N SER A 126 12.56 -6.31 5.75
CA SER A 126 13.86 -6.48 6.41
C SER A 126 14.83 -5.30 6.23
N LEU A 127 14.80 -4.62 5.08
CA LEU A 127 15.64 -3.44 4.78
C LEU A 127 15.06 -2.17 5.40
N THR A 128 13.73 -2.00 5.37
CA THR A 128 13.02 -0.86 5.99
C THR A 128 13.25 -0.80 7.51
N ARG A 129 13.35 -1.97 8.17
CA ARG A 129 13.65 -2.06 9.62
C ARG A 129 15.09 -1.65 9.97
N VAL A 130 16.05 -1.78 9.04
CA VAL A 130 17.47 -1.50 9.29
C VAL A 130 17.79 -0.01 9.20
N LEU A 131 17.28 0.68 8.17
CA LEU A 131 17.50 2.12 8.02
C LEU A 131 16.93 2.91 9.20
N ARG A 132 15.76 2.48 9.70
CA ARG A 132 15.14 3.06 10.90
C ARG A 132 15.96 2.81 12.18
N ASN A 133 16.61 1.65 12.31
CA ASN A 133 17.41 1.31 13.49
C ASN A 133 18.80 1.98 13.51
N GLN A 134 19.37 2.35 12.35
CA GLN A 134 20.64 3.10 12.30
C GLN A 134 20.48 4.60 12.57
N GLU A 135 19.33 5.19 12.23
CA GLU A 135 19.01 6.57 12.61
C GLU A 135 18.76 6.71 14.13
N GLU A 136 18.31 5.64 14.80
CA GLU A 136 17.94 5.67 16.22
C GLU A 136 19.07 5.26 17.19
N ASN A 137 20.21 4.73 16.73
CA ASN A 137 21.33 4.37 17.62
C ASN A 137 22.70 4.28 16.91
N PRO A 138 23.51 5.36 16.88
CA PRO A 138 24.83 5.33 16.24
C PRO A 138 25.96 4.75 17.12
N GLY A 139 25.65 4.15 18.28
CA GLY A 139 26.68 3.50 19.10
C GLY A 139 26.11 2.78 20.31
N GLY A 140 26.16 1.45 20.32
CA GLY A 140 25.74 0.64 21.47
C GLY A 140 26.35 -0.74 21.42
N CYS A 141 27.39 -0.94 22.24
CA CYS A 141 28.06 -2.21 22.47
C CYS A 141 27.07 -3.24 23.04
N ILE A 142 27.20 -4.50 22.60
CA ILE A 142 26.35 -5.62 23.02
C ILE A 142 26.77 -6.03 24.43
N ASP A 143 25.86 -5.92 25.40
CA ASP A 143 25.99 -6.67 26.65
C ASP A 143 24.74 -7.53 26.87
N SER A 144 25.00 -8.80 27.15
CA SER A 144 24.01 -9.87 27.17
C SER A 144 23.43 -10.02 28.56
N THR A 145 22.20 -9.56 28.79
CA THR A 145 21.33 -10.16 29.82
C THR A 145 19.86 -10.06 29.44
N ARG A 146 19.18 -11.21 29.52
CA ARG A 146 17.76 -11.41 29.29
C ARG A 146 16.92 -10.42 30.11
N ASN A 147 16.09 -9.64 29.41
CA ASN A 147 14.78 -9.23 29.88
C ASN A 147 13.86 -9.03 28.67
N VAL A 148 12.75 -9.74 28.67
CA VAL A 148 11.72 -9.70 27.62
C VAL A 148 11.00 -8.35 27.70
N PRO A 149 11.03 -7.49 26.66
CA PRO A 149 10.20 -6.29 26.66
C PRO A 149 8.80 -6.63 26.13
N SER A 150 7.80 -6.27 26.93
CA SER A 150 6.39 -6.20 26.52
C SER A 150 6.24 -5.36 25.26
N LEU A 151 5.78 -5.97 24.16
CA LEU A 151 5.45 -5.32 22.90
C LEU A 151 4.06 -4.67 22.99
N CYS A 152 4.00 -3.53 23.65
CA CYS A 152 2.93 -2.54 23.49
C CYS A 152 3.57 -1.16 23.58
N THR A 153 4.03 -0.64 22.43
CA THR A 153 4.40 0.78 22.34
C THR A 153 3.10 1.58 22.32
N PRO A 154 2.78 2.39 23.34
CA PRO A 154 1.53 3.14 23.34
C PRO A 154 1.55 4.20 22.24
N ALA A 155 0.55 4.16 21.36
CA ALA A 155 0.33 5.18 20.35
C ALA A 155 0.16 6.55 21.03
N LYS A 156 0.87 7.57 20.51
CA LYS A 156 0.84 8.94 21.06
C LYS A 156 -0.57 9.52 20.87
N LEU A 157 -1.32 9.66 21.96
CA LEU A 157 -2.64 10.27 21.97
C LEU A 157 -2.50 11.77 21.65
N GLY A 158 -3.22 12.25 20.63
CA GLY A 158 -3.21 13.66 20.24
C GLY A 158 -3.86 14.56 21.30
N SER A 159 -3.34 15.78 21.46
CA SER A 159 -3.84 16.81 22.38
C SER A 159 -5.32 17.16 22.10
N LEU A 160 -6.14 17.17 23.14
CA LEU A 160 -7.56 17.52 23.13
C LEU A 160 -7.75 19.04 22.99
N THR A 161 -8.55 19.48 22.02
CA THR A 161 -9.38 20.68 22.17
C THR A 161 -10.71 20.24 22.80
N SER A 162 -11.36 21.08 23.60
CA SER A 162 -12.50 20.69 24.46
C SER A 162 -13.72 20.10 23.73
N ASP A 163 -13.80 20.24 22.40
CA ASP A 163 -14.89 19.74 21.55
C ASP A 163 -14.44 18.70 20.50
N GLY A 164 -13.16 18.32 20.49
CA GLY A 164 -12.59 17.43 19.47
C GLY A 164 -12.80 15.95 19.76
N ILE A 165 -13.02 15.14 18.71
CA ILE A 165 -13.02 13.67 18.84
C ILE A 165 -11.58 13.21 19.12
N PRO A 166 -11.32 12.44 20.20
CA PRO A 166 -10.01 11.87 20.46
C PRO A 166 -9.51 11.05 19.26
N HIS A 167 -8.21 11.13 18.98
CA HIS A 167 -7.64 10.43 17.83
C HIS A 167 -6.21 9.94 18.09
N ARG A 168 -5.79 8.98 17.27
CA ARG A 168 -4.42 8.47 17.20
C ARG A 168 -4.01 8.23 15.76
N LEU A 169 -2.71 8.12 15.53
CA LEU A 169 -2.16 7.67 14.25
C LEU A 169 -1.83 6.17 14.36
N GLU A 170 -2.30 5.37 13.41
CA GLU A 170 -2.07 3.93 13.35
C GLU A 170 -1.67 3.59 11.91
N HIS A 171 -0.47 3.03 11.69
CA HIS A 171 0.05 2.69 10.36
C HIS A 171 -0.06 3.82 9.31
N GLY A 172 0.12 5.08 9.73
CA GLY A 172 0.03 6.24 8.86
C GLY A 172 -1.39 6.73 8.54
N ILE A 173 -2.44 6.12 9.11
CA ILE A 173 -3.82 6.57 8.98
C ILE A 173 -4.38 7.14 10.28
N ILE A 174 -5.32 8.07 10.16
CA ILE A 174 -6.04 8.64 11.31
C ILE A 174 -7.05 7.63 11.84
N VAL A 175 -7.04 7.43 13.15
CA VAL A 175 -8.03 6.64 13.87
C VAL A 175 -8.74 7.50 14.90
N LEU A 176 -10.05 7.70 14.71
CA LEU A 176 -10.91 8.45 15.63
C LEU A 176 -11.49 7.52 16.71
N MET A 177 -11.73 8.08 17.90
CA MET A 177 -12.31 7.39 19.05
C MET A 177 -13.53 8.19 19.54
N PRO A 178 -14.64 8.19 18.78
CA PRO A 178 -15.83 8.97 19.11
C PRO A 178 -16.56 8.41 20.34
N SER A 179 -17.30 9.28 21.01
CA SER A 179 -18.25 8.88 22.05
C SER A 179 -19.51 8.23 21.47
N LYS A 180 -20.36 7.68 22.35
CA LYS A 180 -21.71 7.16 22.02
C LYS A 180 -22.60 8.18 21.31
N SER A 181 -22.48 9.46 21.61
CA SER A 181 -23.28 10.50 20.94
C SER A 181 -22.72 10.90 19.58
N GLN A 182 -21.45 10.58 19.29
CA GLN A 182 -20.72 11.04 18.11
C GLN A 182 -20.60 9.97 17.01
N TYR A 183 -20.52 8.68 17.35
CA TYR A 183 -20.14 7.63 16.39
C TYR A 183 -21.11 7.44 15.20
N ARG A 184 -22.38 7.86 15.33
CA ARG A 184 -23.37 7.85 14.24
C ARG A 184 -23.41 9.13 13.42
N ASP A 185 -22.72 10.20 13.84
CA ASP A 185 -22.63 11.43 13.08
C ASP A 185 -21.47 11.34 12.08
N ILE A 186 -21.70 10.63 10.98
CA ILE A 186 -20.67 10.39 9.95
C ILE A 186 -20.17 11.70 9.34
N ALA A 187 -20.99 12.76 9.30
CA ALA A 187 -20.56 14.07 8.80
C ALA A 187 -19.54 14.71 9.76
N LEU A 188 -19.79 14.65 11.07
CA LEU A 188 -18.84 15.07 12.10
C LEU A 188 -17.53 14.26 12.02
N LEU A 189 -17.63 12.93 12.00
CA LEU A 189 -16.45 12.04 11.93
C LEU A 189 -15.59 12.35 10.70
N ARG A 190 -16.24 12.50 9.54
CA ARG A 190 -15.58 12.85 8.30
C ARG A 190 -14.90 14.22 8.39
N SER A 191 -15.62 15.25 8.82
CA SER A 191 -15.07 16.62 8.96
C SER A 191 -13.83 16.62 9.85
N GLN A 192 -13.88 15.90 10.98
CA GLN A 192 -12.76 15.77 11.90
C GLN A 192 -11.58 15.01 11.27
N ALA A 193 -11.83 13.91 10.57
CA ALA A 193 -10.76 13.18 9.88
C ALA A 193 -10.11 14.05 8.79
N GLU A 194 -10.90 14.84 8.06
CA GLU A 194 -10.41 15.74 7.02
C GLU A 194 -9.56 16.88 7.59
N SER A 195 -9.96 17.48 8.72
CA SER A 195 -9.13 18.49 9.41
C SER A 195 -7.79 17.92 9.89
N LEU A 196 -7.75 16.61 10.17
CA LEU A 196 -6.55 15.84 10.47
C LEU A 196 -5.83 15.29 9.23
N SER A 197 -6.12 15.83 8.04
CA SER A 197 -5.49 15.45 6.76
C SER A 197 -5.77 14.04 6.24
N ALA A 198 -6.82 13.34 6.68
CA ALA A 198 -7.17 12.00 6.17
C ALA A 198 -7.45 11.95 4.65
N ARG A 199 -7.74 13.09 4.01
CA ARG A 199 -7.84 13.15 2.54
C ARG A 199 -6.53 12.79 1.83
N LYS A 200 -5.37 13.01 2.48
CA LYS A 200 -4.06 12.68 1.90
C LYS A 200 -3.84 11.17 1.84
N THR A 201 -4.39 10.43 2.78
CA THR A 201 -4.29 8.96 2.84
C THR A 201 -5.45 8.26 2.13
N GLY A 202 -6.55 8.98 1.85
CA GLY A 202 -7.75 8.44 1.19
C GLY A 202 -8.66 7.62 2.12
N VAL A 203 -8.25 7.39 3.36
CA VAL A 203 -8.98 6.58 4.35
C VAL A 203 -8.73 7.11 5.77
N PHE A 204 -9.72 6.89 6.64
CA PHE A 204 -9.57 6.95 8.09
C PHE A 204 -10.37 5.81 8.73
N LYS A 205 -10.06 5.50 9.99
CA LYS A 205 -10.77 4.52 10.81
C LYS A 205 -11.45 5.24 11.97
N TYR A 206 -12.52 4.67 12.50
CA TYR A 206 -12.98 5.02 13.83
C TYR A 206 -13.35 3.77 14.61
N VAL A 207 -13.14 3.82 15.92
CA VAL A 207 -13.46 2.73 16.84
C VAL A 207 -14.90 2.92 17.31
N LEU A 208 -15.72 1.86 17.25
CA LEU A 208 -17.04 1.88 17.85
C LEU A 208 -16.89 1.95 19.39
N PRO A 209 -17.71 2.73 20.11
CA PRO A 209 -17.68 2.77 21.57
C PRO A 209 -17.78 1.36 22.17
N GLU A 210 -16.97 1.04 23.18
CA GLU A 210 -16.86 -0.31 23.78
C GLU A 210 -18.17 -0.83 24.38
N ASP A 211 -19.00 0.10 24.82
CA ASP A 211 -20.30 -0.12 25.44
C ASP A 211 -21.44 -0.24 24.42
N LEU A 212 -21.09 -0.47 23.16
CA LEU A 212 -21.99 -0.84 22.09
C LEU A 212 -22.07 -2.37 21.99
N GLU A 213 -23.11 -2.96 22.56
CA GLU A 213 -23.39 -4.38 22.37
C GLU A 213 -23.87 -4.62 20.93
N LEU A 214 -23.06 -5.33 20.15
CA LEU A 214 -23.45 -5.83 18.85
C LEU A 214 -23.91 -7.28 19.05
N ASP A 215 -25.23 -7.50 19.04
CA ASP A 215 -25.84 -8.83 19.09
C ASP A 215 -25.56 -9.59 17.78
N ILE A 216 -24.34 -10.13 17.67
CA ILE A 216 -23.92 -10.98 16.56
C ILE A 216 -24.38 -12.39 16.87
N GLN A 217 -25.14 -12.97 15.95
CA GLN A 217 -25.67 -14.33 16.08
C GLN A 217 -24.91 -15.29 15.16
N ALA A 218 -24.90 -16.57 15.50
CA ALA A 218 -24.42 -17.60 14.60
C ALA A 218 -25.28 -17.60 13.32
N THR A 219 -24.61 -17.59 12.18
CA THR A 219 -25.23 -17.65 10.85
C THR A 219 -25.82 -19.04 10.62
N SER A 220 -26.93 -19.13 9.87
CA SER A 220 -27.47 -20.42 9.43
C SER A 220 -26.66 -20.93 8.22
N ASN A 221 -26.13 -22.16 8.33
CA ASN A 221 -25.26 -22.79 7.32
C ASN A 221 -26.06 -23.33 6.11
N GLY A 222 -26.72 -22.44 5.37
CA GLY A 222 -27.31 -22.76 4.07
C GLY A 222 -26.28 -22.73 2.93
N ALA A 223 -26.54 -23.50 1.87
CA ALA A 223 -25.82 -23.30 0.61
C ALA A 223 -26.13 -21.90 0.06
N THR A 224 -25.08 -21.17 -0.32
CA THR A 224 -25.18 -19.79 -0.83
C THR A 224 -24.28 -19.62 -2.04
N GLN A 225 -24.42 -18.49 -2.74
CA GLN A 225 -23.51 -18.13 -3.82
C GLN A 225 -22.17 -17.69 -3.22
N VAL A 226 -21.14 -18.45 -3.49
CA VAL A 226 -19.78 -18.26 -2.99
C VAL A 226 -18.84 -18.05 -4.17
N SER A 227 -17.99 -17.03 -4.07
CA SER A 227 -16.87 -16.85 -4.98
C SER A 227 -15.69 -17.69 -4.56
N LYS A 228 -15.14 -18.45 -5.50
CA LYS A 228 -13.92 -19.22 -5.41
C LYS A 228 -12.81 -18.57 -6.20
N PHE A 229 -11.59 -18.79 -5.73
CA PHE A 229 -10.41 -18.18 -6.30
C PHE A 229 -9.45 -19.24 -6.82
N GLY A 230 -8.77 -18.91 -7.91
CA GLY A 230 -7.68 -19.71 -8.48
C GLY A 230 -6.50 -18.80 -8.79
N SER A 231 -5.29 -19.35 -8.80
CA SER A 231 -4.07 -18.60 -9.13
C SER A 231 -3.36 -19.25 -10.30
N SER A 232 -2.79 -18.43 -11.19
CA SER A 232 -1.91 -18.87 -12.27
C SER A 232 -0.78 -17.87 -12.45
N LEU A 233 0.41 -18.33 -12.80
CA LEU A 233 1.53 -17.46 -13.12
C LEU A 233 1.50 -17.15 -14.62
N ALA A 234 1.37 -15.88 -14.98
CA ALA A 234 1.45 -15.45 -16.36
C ALA A 234 2.91 -15.52 -16.88
N PRO A 235 3.13 -15.63 -18.21
CA PRO A 235 4.48 -15.72 -18.78
C PRO A 235 5.42 -14.56 -18.43
N ASN A 236 4.87 -13.40 -18.07
CA ASN A 236 5.62 -12.22 -17.63
C ASN A 236 5.97 -12.24 -16.12
N GLY A 237 5.71 -13.36 -15.43
CA GLY A 237 5.93 -13.52 -13.99
C GLY A 237 4.88 -12.87 -13.09
N SER A 238 3.81 -12.31 -13.66
CA SER A 238 2.71 -11.74 -12.87
C SER A 238 1.77 -12.84 -12.39
N LEU A 239 1.33 -12.74 -11.13
CA LEU A 239 0.31 -13.63 -10.58
C LEU A 239 -1.09 -13.18 -11.03
N HIS A 240 -1.81 -14.06 -11.70
CA HIS A 240 -3.19 -13.84 -12.12
C HIS A 240 -4.14 -14.62 -11.21
N ILE A 241 -5.06 -13.92 -10.57
CA ILE A 241 -6.11 -14.50 -9.73
C ILE A 241 -7.40 -14.55 -10.53
N SER A 242 -7.97 -15.74 -10.70
CA SER A 242 -9.27 -15.94 -11.32
C SER A 242 -10.35 -16.07 -10.25
N ARG A 243 -11.54 -15.50 -10.51
CA ARG A 243 -12.73 -15.68 -9.67
C ARG A 243 -13.79 -16.49 -10.42
N THR A 244 -14.40 -17.45 -9.74
CA THR A 244 -15.57 -18.20 -10.23
C THR A 244 -16.65 -18.25 -9.16
N GLU A 245 -17.91 -18.37 -9.54
CA GLU A 245 -19.03 -18.43 -8.58
C GLU A 245 -19.62 -19.83 -8.54
N HIS A 246 -19.87 -20.34 -7.33
CA HIS A 246 -20.42 -21.66 -7.07
C HIS A 246 -21.52 -21.54 -6.02
N THR A 247 -22.46 -22.49 -6.03
CA THR A 247 -23.39 -22.65 -4.91
C THR A 247 -22.83 -23.72 -3.97
N GLU A 248 -22.36 -23.30 -2.80
CA GLU A 248 -21.77 -24.19 -1.80
C GLU A 248 -22.03 -23.68 -0.38
N ILE A 249 -21.73 -24.51 0.61
CA ILE A 249 -21.78 -24.10 2.02
C ILE A 249 -20.52 -23.29 2.31
N LEU A 250 -20.71 -22.10 2.90
CA LEU A 250 -19.59 -21.28 3.35
C LEU A 250 -18.97 -21.91 4.59
N GLU A 251 -17.70 -22.29 4.51
CA GLU A 251 -16.96 -22.87 5.63
C GLU A 251 -16.52 -21.73 6.57
N MET A 252 -17.36 -21.38 7.54
CA MET A 252 -17.05 -20.34 8.52
C MET A 252 -16.42 -20.93 9.77
N ARG A 253 -15.44 -20.22 10.33
CA ARG A 253 -15.05 -20.40 11.73
C ARG A 253 -16.19 -19.88 12.61
N ASP A 254 -16.41 -20.51 13.76
CA ASP A 254 -17.39 -20.05 14.74
C ASP A 254 -17.10 -18.58 15.12
N PRO A 255 -18.05 -17.65 14.96
CA PRO A 255 -17.89 -16.27 15.36
C PRO A 255 -17.73 -16.07 16.88
N LEU A 256 -18.03 -17.07 17.69
CA LEU A 256 -17.82 -17.07 19.14
C LEU A 256 -16.41 -17.56 19.54
N ASP A 257 -15.68 -18.18 18.60
CA ASP A 257 -14.30 -18.63 18.81
C ASP A 257 -13.33 -17.45 18.71
N ARG A 258 -13.22 -16.68 19.80
CA ARG A 258 -12.36 -15.49 19.93
C ARG A 258 -10.89 -15.83 20.23
N THR A 259 -10.43 -17.05 19.96
CA THR A 259 -9.07 -17.52 20.30
C THR A 259 -7.96 -16.90 19.46
N ASP A 260 -8.30 -16.04 18.50
CA ASP A 260 -7.36 -15.44 17.57
C ASP A 260 -6.51 -14.32 18.24
N GLU A 261 -5.29 -14.67 18.66
CA GLU A 261 -4.29 -13.72 19.14
C GLU A 261 -3.98 -12.62 18.11
N PRO A 262 -3.81 -11.35 18.50
CA PRO A 262 -3.55 -10.25 17.57
C PRO A 262 -2.38 -10.56 16.63
N VAL A 263 -2.67 -10.70 15.33
CA VAL A 263 -1.64 -10.87 14.30
C VAL A 263 -1.25 -9.50 13.77
N ALA A 264 0.05 -9.23 13.68
CA ALA A 264 0.55 -7.96 13.16
C ALA A 264 0.16 -7.82 11.68
N PRO A 265 -0.13 -6.59 11.18
CA PRO A 265 -0.53 -6.42 9.78
C PRO A 265 0.47 -6.97 8.75
N GLY A 266 1.78 -6.92 9.06
CA GLY A 266 2.82 -7.50 8.19
C GLY A 266 2.72 -9.02 8.09
N GLU A 267 2.50 -9.70 9.20
CA GLU A 267 2.32 -11.16 9.22
C GLU A 267 1.03 -11.58 8.49
N LEU A 268 -0.05 -10.79 8.62
CA LEU A 268 -1.28 -11.03 7.86
C LEU A 268 -1.07 -10.85 6.35
N ALA A 269 -0.22 -9.90 5.95
CA ALA A 269 0.17 -9.72 4.55
C ALA A 269 1.00 -10.92 4.05
N ASP A 270 1.97 -11.39 4.83
CA ASP A 270 2.79 -12.56 4.49
C ASP A 270 1.93 -13.83 4.33
N ILE A 271 0.97 -14.06 5.25
CA ILE A 271 0.00 -15.17 5.17
C ILE A 271 -0.84 -15.05 3.89
N LEU A 272 -1.28 -13.84 3.54
CA LEU A 272 -2.05 -13.62 2.32
C LEU A 272 -1.22 -13.90 1.07
N GLU A 273 0.01 -13.37 0.98
CA GLU A 273 0.91 -13.60 -0.15
C GLU A 273 1.23 -15.09 -0.34
N GLN A 274 1.49 -15.82 0.75
CA GLN A 274 1.70 -17.27 0.72
C GLN A 274 0.46 -18.00 0.17
N ARG A 275 -0.75 -17.62 0.63
CA ARG A 275 -1.99 -18.23 0.13
C ARG A 275 -2.24 -17.95 -1.34
N LEU A 276 -1.99 -16.72 -1.78
CA LEU A 276 -2.21 -16.32 -3.17
C LEU A 276 -1.25 -17.01 -4.15
N THR A 277 -0.05 -17.37 -3.68
CA THR A 277 0.97 -18.04 -4.50
C THR A 277 0.88 -19.57 -4.46
N ASP A 278 0.07 -20.15 -3.57
CA ASP A 278 -0.21 -21.58 -3.49
C ASP A 278 -1.58 -21.91 -4.10
N PRO A 279 -1.63 -22.59 -5.28
CA PRO A 279 -2.88 -22.97 -5.93
C PRO A 279 -3.83 -23.80 -5.07
N ALA A 280 -3.30 -24.64 -4.17
CA ALA A 280 -4.11 -25.47 -3.29
C ALA A 280 -4.70 -24.66 -2.13
N ALA A 281 -3.98 -23.63 -1.66
CA ALA A 281 -4.46 -22.76 -0.59
C ALA A 281 -5.51 -21.77 -1.10
N ILE A 282 -5.27 -21.13 -2.26
CA ILE A 282 -6.22 -20.17 -2.83
C ILE A 282 -7.55 -20.82 -3.25
N ALA A 283 -7.52 -22.07 -3.71
CA ALA A 283 -8.72 -22.83 -4.07
C ALA A 283 -9.70 -23.04 -2.90
N LYS A 284 -9.20 -22.93 -1.66
CA LYS A 284 -10.01 -23.02 -0.44
C LYS A 284 -10.59 -21.69 0.01
N MET A 285 -10.15 -20.57 -0.57
CA MET A 285 -10.68 -19.24 -0.24
C MET A 285 -12.11 -19.10 -0.76
N GLN A 286 -12.96 -18.47 0.05
CA GLN A 286 -14.40 -18.36 -0.20
C GLN A 286 -14.87 -16.94 0.12
N TYR A 287 -15.69 -16.36 -0.75
CA TYR A 287 -16.23 -15.02 -0.54
C TYR A 287 -17.69 -14.88 -0.96
N CYS A 288 -18.55 -14.51 -0.02
CA CYS A 288 -19.91 -14.07 -0.30
C CYS A 288 -19.93 -12.54 -0.32
N THR A 289 -20.29 -11.97 -1.47
CA THR A 289 -20.39 -10.53 -1.67
C THR A 289 -21.83 -10.11 -1.90
N ASP A 290 -22.08 -8.83 -1.70
CA ASP A 290 -23.31 -8.16 -2.15
C ASP A 290 -24.59 -8.79 -1.58
N MET A 291 -24.48 -9.41 -0.41
CA MET A 291 -25.62 -9.97 0.31
C MET A 291 -26.44 -8.82 0.88
N PRO A 292 -27.74 -8.73 0.58
CA PRO A 292 -28.56 -7.61 1.04
C PRO A 292 -28.59 -7.59 2.58
N ALA A 293 -28.32 -6.43 3.18
CA ALA A 293 -28.35 -6.24 4.63
C ALA A 293 -29.28 -5.07 5.02
N ARG A 294 -30.37 -4.92 4.27
CA ARG A 294 -31.31 -3.80 4.37
C ARG A 294 -32.37 -4.03 5.44
N ALA A 295 -33.11 -5.13 5.35
CA ALA A 295 -34.19 -5.44 6.27
C ALA A 295 -33.63 -6.12 7.52
N ILE A 296 -34.37 -6.06 8.63
CA ILE A 296 -33.96 -6.70 9.89
C ILE A 296 -33.79 -8.20 9.66
N GLU A 297 -34.72 -8.80 8.91
CA GLU A 297 -34.76 -10.23 8.61
C GLU A 297 -33.54 -10.66 7.79
N ASP A 298 -33.11 -9.85 6.82
CA ASP A 298 -31.92 -10.13 6.02
C ASP A 298 -30.67 -10.11 6.90
N ARG A 299 -30.58 -9.11 7.80
CA ARG A 299 -29.45 -8.95 8.71
C ARG A 299 -29.34 -10.12 9.69
N LEU A 300 -30.45 -10.51 10.30
CA LEU A 300 -30.49 -11.65 11.22
C LEU A 300 -30.11 -12.96 10.54
N LYS A 301 -30.56 -13.20 9.29
CA LYS A 301 -30.13 -14.36 8.50
C LYS A 301 -28.62 -14.40 8.27
N LEU A 302 -27.98 -13.23 8.21
CA LEU A 302 -26.54 -13.06 8.04
C LEU A 302 -25.76 -13.02 9.37
N GLY A 303 -26.42 -13.30 10.50
CA GLY A 303 -25.80 -13.23 11.83
C GLY A 303 -25.47 -11.80 12.29
N LEU A 304 -25.98 -10.79 11.58
CA LEU A 304 -25.74 -9.38 11.89
C LEU A 304 -26.78 -8.85 12.88
N PRO A 305 -26.43 -7.84 13.70
CA PRO A 305 -27.40 -7.19 14.57
C PRO A 305 -28.52 -6.55 13.76
N ALA A 306 -29.73 -6.53 14.33
CA ALA A 306 -30.93 -6.00 13.70
C ALA A 306 -30.75 -4.56 13.17
N GLN A 307 -29.94 -3.75 13.87
CA GLN A 307 -29.56 -2.41 13.42
C GLN A 307 -28.09 -2.36 13.00
N SER A 308 -27.80 -1.62 11.94
CA SER A 308 -26.41 -1.33 11.56
C SER A 308 -25.85 -0.18 12.42
N PRO A 309 -24.59 -0.25 12.88
CA PRO A 309 -23.95 0.86 13.56
C PRO A 309 -23.65 2.03 12.61
N ILE A 310 -23.63 1.77 11.30
CA ILE A 310 -23.23 2.72 10.25
C ILE A 310 -24.34 3.04 9.24
N TRP A 311 -25.53 2.47 9.41
CA TRP A 311 -26.68 2.73 8.54
C TRP A 311 -27.99 2.64 9.36
N PRO A 312 -28.98 3.51 9.14
CA PRO A 312 -29.05 4.56 8.12
C PRO A 312 -28.18 5.78 8.42
N LEU A 313 -27.71 6.43 7.36
CA LEU A 313 -26.90 7.65 7.44
C LEU A 313 -27.78 8.90 7.57
N LYS A 314 -27.59 9.67 8.65
CA LYS A 314 -28.22 10.98 8.83
C LYS A 314 -27.81 11.91 7.69
N GLY A 315 -28.78 12.58 7.06
CA GLY A 315 -28.51 13.51 5.95
C GLY A 315 -28.15 12.85 4.62
N ASN A 316 -28.34 11.54 4.46
CA ASN A 316 -28.03 10.86 3.19
C ASN A 316 -28.97 11.31 2.06
N GLU A 317 -28.40 12.04 1.09
CA GLU A 317 -29.11 12.59 -0.07
C GLU A 317 -29.46 11.53 -1.12
N LEU A 318 -28.82 10.35 -1.10
CA LEU A 318 -29.11 9.26 -2.04
C LEU A 318 -30.58 8.81 -1.93
N ARG A 319 -31.22 8.99 -0.78
CA ARG A 319 -32.66 8.70 -0.62
C ARG A 319 -33.57 9.55 -1.53
N ARG A 320 -33.06 10.66 -2.08
CA ARG A 320 -33.79 11.58 -2.96
C ARG A 320 -33.62 11.25 -4.44
N THR A 321 -32.79 10.27 -4.81
CA THR A 321 -32.62 9.91 -6.22
C THR A 321 -33.84 9.15 -6.74
N LYS A 322 -34.09 9.26 -8.06
CA LYS A 322 -35.25 8.65 -8.72
C LYS A 322 -35.21 7.12 -8.72
N CYS A 323 -34.02 6.53 -8.64
CA CYS A 323 -33.83 5.10 -8.61
C CYS A 323 -33.19 4.66 -7.29
N SER A 324 -33.41 3.40 -6.95
CA SER A 324 -32.86 2.71 -5.79
C SER A 324 -31.89 1.64 -6.27
N ILE A 325 -30.63 1.78 -5.88
CA ILE A 325 -29.53 0.90 -6.29
C ILE A 325 -28.98 0.18 -5.05
N PRO A 326 -29.01 -1.17 -5.01
CA PRO A 326 -28.38 -1.97 -3.96
C PRO A 326 -26.89 -1.62 -3.77
N GLY A 327 -26.39 -1.69 -2.53
CA GLY A 327 -25.00 -1.32 -2.20
C GLY A 327 -24.72 0.19 -2.16
N LEU A 328 -25.54 0.98 -2.87
CA LEU A 328 -25.46 2.44 -2.84
C LEU A 328 -26.45 3.06 -1.84
N HIS A 329 -27.70 2.61 -1.84
CA HIS A 329 -28.76 3.19 -1.00
C HIS A 329 -28.92 2.48 0.36
N TRP A 330 -28.56 1.21 0.40
CA TRP A 330 -28.58 0.35 1.57
C TRP A 330 -27.36 -0.57 1.55
N PRO A 331 -26.92 -1.05 2.73
CA PRO A 331 -25.67 -1.77 2.83
C PRO A 331 -25.77 -3.18 2.23
N PHE A 332 -24.61 -3.66 1.80
CA PHE A 332 -24.34 -5.06 1.63
C PHE A 332 -23.58 -5.63 2.83
N ALA A 333 -23.71 -6.93 3.02
CA ALA A 333 -22.85 -7.73 3.87
C ALA A 333 -21.85 -8.52 3.02
N TYR A 334 -20.70 -8.76 3.63
CA TYR A 334 -19.61 -9.51 3.04
C TYR A 334 -19.16 -10.55 4.05
N GLN A 335 -19.03 -11.80 3.64
CA GLN A 335 -18.54 -12.90 4.50
C GLN A 335 -17.44 -13.66 3.78
N SER A 336 -16.36 -13.94 4.50
CA SER A 336 -15.27 -14.79 4.04
C SER A 336 -15.31 -16.13 4.76
N GLY A 337 -14.96 -17.20 4.06
CA GLY A 337 -14.72 -18.50 4.71
C GLY A 337 -13.51 -18.45 5.65
N MET A 338 -13.25 -19.54 6.37
CA MET A 338 -12.17 -19.67 7.35
C MET A 338 -10.78 -19.52 6.75
N HIS A 339 -10.66 -19.69 5.43
CA HIS A 339 -9.44 -19.52 4.67
C HIS A 339 -9.26 -18.10 4.09
N GLY A 340 -10.20 -17.20 4.39
CA GLY A 340 -10.19 -15.81 3.94
C GLY A 340 -10.74 -15.62 2.52
N SER A 341 -10.70 -14.37 2.09
CA SER A 341 -11.06 -13.93 0.74
C SER A 341 -10.21 -12.73 0.33
N VAL A 342 -10.25 -12.39 -0.95
CA VAL A 342 -9.68 -11.15 -1.47
C VAL A 342 -10.74 -10.28 -2.11
N HIS A 343 -10.49 -8.98 -2.08
CA HIS A 343 -11.27 -7.98 -2.79
C HIS A 343 -10.33 -7.23 -3.73
N SER A 344 -10.68 -7.16 -5.01
CA SER A 344 -9.83 -6.54 -6.02
C SER A 344 -9.64 -5.05 -5.74
N LEU A 345 -8.50 -4.53 -6.17
CA LEU A 345 -8.24 -3.10 -6.11
C LEU A 345 -9.27 -2.35 -6.95
N HIS A 346 -9.92 -1.34 -6.38
CA HIS A 346 -10.93 -0.54 -7.04
C HIS A 346 -11.02 0.86 -6.41
N GLU A 347 -11.68 1.77 -7.12
CA GLU A 347 -12.17 3.04 -6.60
C GLU A 347 -13.71 3.02 -6.64
N GLU A 348 -14.34 3.62 -5.64
CA GLU A 348 -15.79 3.68 -5.56
C GLU A 348 -16.42 4.48 -6.71
N TYR A 349 -17.64 4.12 -7.07
CA TYR A 349 -18.36 4.75 -8.17
C TYR A 349 -18.48 6.27 -8.01
N LYS A 350 -18.07 7.04 -9.02
CA LYS A 350 -18.15 8.51 -9.07
C LYS A 350 -17.57 9.23 -7.84
N ASN A 351 -16.48 8.71 -7.27
CA ASN A 351 -15.80 9.28 -6.11
C ASN A 351 -16.71 9.37 -4.87
N LEU A 352 -17.70 8.48 -4.78
CA LEU A 352 -18.48 8.32 -3.57
C LEU A 352 -17.61 7.77 -2.44
N ILE A 353 -18.05 8.01 -1.22
CA ILE A 353 -17.40 7.48 -0.02
C ILE A 353 -18.05 6.14 0.31
N SER A 354 -17.25 5.09 0.47
CA SER A 354 -17.72 3.85 1.09
C SER A 354 -17.49 3.86 2.60
N LEU A 355 -18.44 3.26 3.31
CA LEU A 355 -18.40 3.11 4.75
C LEU A 355 -18.50 1.62 5.07
N ASN A 356 -17.52 1.10 5.78
CA ASN A 356 -17.38 -0.32 6.09
C ASN A 356 -17.36 -0.52 7.60
N CYS A 357 -18.08 -1.54 8.08
CA CYS A 357 -18.07 -1.95 9.48
C CYS A 357 -17.66 -3.42 9.55
N LEU A 358 -16.58 -3.71 10.29
CA LEU A 358 -16.15 -5.08 10.57
C LEU A 358 -16.86 -5.54 11.85
N TYR A 359 -17.80 -6.49 11.72
CA TYR A 359 -18.54 -7.04 12.86
C TYR A 359 -17.73 -8.12 13.59
N TYR A 360 -17.04 -8.99 12.83
CA TYR A 360 -16.26 -10.09 13.36
C TYR A 360 -15.08 -10.42 12.44
N GLY A 361 -14.05 -11.06 13.00
CA GLY A 361 -12.87 -11.51 12.26
C GLY A 361 -11.87 -10.40 11.99
N ARG A 362 -11.19 -10.49 10.84
CA ARG A 362 -10.06 -9.62 10.47
C ARG A 362 -10.17 -9.18 9.03
N LYS A 363 -9.78 -7.93 8.76
CA LYS A 363 -9.69 -7.39 7.40
C LYS A 363 -8.43 -6.53 7.26
N LEU A 364 -7.55 -6.93 6.36
CA LEU A 364 -6.41 -6.13 5.93
C LEU A 364 -6.87 -5.17 4.82
N TRP A 365 -6.60 -3.88 5.00
CA TRP A 365 -6.84 -2.87 3.96
C TRP A 365 -5.51 -2.39 3.41
N GLN A 366 -5.32 -2.55 2.10
CA GLN A 366 -4.27 -1.86 1.35
C GLN A 366 -4.93 -0.66 0.66
N VAL A 367 -4.42 0.54 0.94
CA VAL A 367 -4.98 1.80 0.44
C VAL A 367 -3.89 2.57 -0.26
N ILE A 368 -4.20 3.05 -1.46
CA ILE A 368 -3.33 3.94 -2.23
C ILE A 368 -3.79 5.36 -1.97
N ALA A 369 -2.85 6.23 -1.59
CA ALA A 369 -3.13 7.64 -1.42
C ALA A 369 -3.70 8.22 -2.74
N PRO A 370 -4.71 9.10 -2.70
CA PRO A 370 -5.31 9.65 -3.92
C PRO A 370 -4.31 10.34 -4.85
N GLY A 371 -3.21 10.90 -4.33
CA GLY A 371 -2.13 11.49 -5.13
C GLY A 371 -1.31 10.49 -5.94
N ASP A 372 -1.32 9.21 -5.54
CA ASP A 372 -0.47 8.16 -6.07
C ASP A 372 -1.25 7.14 -6.94
N SER A 373 -2.57 7.31 -7.11
CA SER A 373 -3.42 6.41 -7.90
C SER A 373 -2.91 6.22 -9.34
N HIS A 374 -2.38 7.29 -9.94
CA HIS A 374 -1.82 7.29 -11.28
C HIS A 374 -0.63 6.32 -11.44
N LEU A 375 0.13 6.04 -10.38
CA LEU A 375 1.25 5.11 -10.42
C LEU A 375 0.76 3.68 -10.66
N ILE A 376 -0.31 3.30 -9.97
CA ILE A 376 -0.92 1.97 -10.11
C ILE A 376 -1.65 1.85 -11.44
N GLU A 377 -2.39 2.90 -11.84
CA GLU A 377 -2.99 2.92 -13.16
C GLU A 377 -1.97 2.74 -14.28
N ASN A 378 -0.78 3.37 -14.18
CA ASN A 378 0.24 3.25 -15.21
C ASN A 378 0.83 1.84 -15.30
N GLU A 379 0.95 1.12 -14.19
CA GLU A 379 1.41 -0.26 -14.20
C GLU A 379 0.35 -1.20 -14.80
N VAL A 380 -0.93 -0.96 -14.49
CA VAL A 380 -2.07 -1.75 -15.02
C VAL A 380 -2.38 -1.39 -16.49
N LYS A 381 -2.14 -0.15 -16.93
CA LYS A 381 -2.36 0.34 -18.32
C LYS A 381 -1.48 -0.31 -19.39
N ARG A 382 -0.52 -1.18 -19.02
CA ARG A 382 0.12 -2.09 -19.98
C ARG A 382 -0.88 -3.05 -20.67
N TRP A 383 -2.13 -3.05 -20.23
CA TRP A 383 -3.21 -3.91 -20.68
C TRP A 383 -4.23 -3.07 -21.49
N LYS A 384 -4.84 -3.64 -22.53
CA LYS A 384 -5.55 -2.92 -23.63
C LYS A 384 -6.76 -2.05 -23.24
N TYR A 385 -7.13 -1.93 -21.97
CA TYR A 385 -8.37 -1.28 -21.55
C TYR A 385 -8.13 -0.19 -20.49
N SER A 386 -8.68 1.00 -20.71
CA SER A 386 -8.41 2.20 -19.92
C SER A 386 -9.08 2.24 -18.55
N GLN A 387 -9.89 1.22 -18.20
CA GLN A 387 -10.65 1.15 -16.94
C GLN A 387 -10.49 -0.18 -16.16
N ASN A 388 -9.42 -0.94 -16.38
CA ASN A 388 -9.24 -2.26 -15.75
C ASN A 388 -9.39 -2.26 -14.21
N ILE A 389 -8.92 -1.22 -13.51
CA ILE A 389 -9.04 -1.12 -12.05
C ILE A 389 -10.52 -0.97 -11.61
N ARG A 390 -11.41 -0.45 -12.46
CA ARG A 390 -12.84 -0.34 -12.15
C ARG A 390 -13.60 -1.64 -12.30
N HIS A 391 -13.04 -2.61 -13.01
CA HIS A 391 -13.77 -3.82 -13.36
C HIS A 391 -13.69 -4.90 -12.28
N ALA A 392 -12.93 -4.67 -11.20
CA ALA A 392 -12.73 -5.65 -10.13
C ALA A 392 -12.52 -7.08 -10.69
N ALA A 393 -11.78 -7.17 -11.81
CA ALA A 393 -11.66 -8.38 -12.62
C ALA A 393 -10.89 -9.46 -11.87
#